data_AF-A0A4W3GP22-F1
#
_entry.id   AF-A0A4W3GP22-F1
#
_cell.length_a   1.000
_cell.length_b   1.000
_cell.length_c   1.000
_cell.angle_alpha   90.00
_cell.angle_beta   90.00
_cell.angle_gamma   90.00
#
_symmetry.space_group_name_H-M   'P 1'
#
loop_
_entity.id
_entity.type
_entity.pdbx_description
1 polymer ?
#
loop_
_entity_poly.entity_id
_entity_poly.type
_entity_poly.pdbx_seq_one_letter_code
_entity_poly.pdbx_strand_id
1 'polypeptide(L)'
;LSLCVSHSLSVCLTLSLSVSHTLSQCNAVVVVGTLGDTVQLPSPRGLSPEIDSVMWSHTSTAQKLAEYRKGKTEYYGTEEMRKRVTVHRENLTLQISDLRRTDTGVYRISIGSLADLYLNSNYSPLPNFP
;
A
#
# COMPACT_ATOMS: atom_id res chain seq x y z
N LEU A 1 29.38 38.33 9.95
CA LEU A 1 28.45 37.32 10.46
C LEU A 1 27.98 36.50 9.26
N SER A 2 28.52 35.29 9.12
CA SER A 2 28.21 34.39 8.01
C SER A 2 26.82 33.79 8.23
N LEU A 3 25.87 34.15 7.38
CA LEU A 3 24.60 33.44 7.27
C LEU A 3 24.84 32.27 6.30
N CYS A 4 25.31 31.14 6.85
CA CYS A 4 25.20 29.86 6.17
C CYS A 4 23.72 29.51 6.08
N VAL A 5 23.04 29.98 5.04
CA VAL A 5 21.74 29.43 4.66
C VAL A 5 22.05 28.09 3.99
N SER A 6 22.14 27.04 4.80
CA SER A 6 22.16 25.66 4.33
C SER A 6 20.89 25.42 3.53
N HIS A 7 20.94 25.67 2.22
CA HIS A 7 19.94 25.26 1.27
C HIS A 7 20.01 23.74 1.16
N SER A 8 19.36 23.04 2.09
CA SER A 8 18.98 21.65 1.85
C SER A 8 17.92 21.72 0.74
N LEU A 9 18.34 21.42 -0.49
CA LEU A 9 17.45 21.25 -1.64
C LEU A 9 16.55 20.05 -1.32
N SER A 10 15.40 20.29 -0.69
CA SER A 10 14.42 19.26 -0.38
C SER A 10 13.80 18.78 -1.69
N VAL A 11 14.11 17.54 -2.08
CA VAL A 11 13.49 16.89 -3.24
C VAL A 11 12.21 16.22 -2.77
N CYS A 12 11.08 16.82 -3.13
CA CYS A 12 9.75 16.27 -2.86
C CYS A 12 9.43 15.13 -3.86
N LEU A 13 8.84 14.06 -3.36
CA LEU A 13 8.38 12.88 -4.09
C LEU A 13 6.87 12.74 -3.93
N THR A 14 6.17 12.40 -5.01
CA THR A 14 4.72 12.24 -5.01
C THR A 14 4.33 10.76 -5.03
N LEU A 15 3.67 10.29 -3.98
CA LEU A 15 3.10 8.97 -3.89
C LEU A 15 1.58 9.09 -4.04
N SER A 16 1.00 8.41 -5.03
CA SER A 16 -0.44 8.39 -5.23
C SER A 16 -1.01 7.07 -4.72
N LEU A 17 -1.99 7.11 -3.83
CA LEU A 17 -2.64 5.92 -3.31
C LEU A 17 -3.92 5.66 -4.10
N SER A 18 -4.12 4.46 -4.63
CA SER A 18 -5.36 4.00 -5.25
C SER A 18 -5.94 2.83 -4.44
N VAL A 19 -7.22 2.90 -4.11
CA VAL A 19 -7.93 1.79 -3.43
C VAL A 19 -8.74 1.03 -4.46
N SER A 20 -8.62 -0.30 -4.46
CA SER A 20 -9.50 -1.19 -5.20
C SER A 20 -10.39 -1.95 -4.22
N HIS A 21 -11.66 -1.54 -4.12
CA HIS A 21 -12.73 -2.27 -3.44
C HIS A 21 -13.75 -2.71 -4.50
N THR A 22 -14.44 -3.84 -4.29
CA THR A 22 -15.40 -4.43 -5.25
C THR A 22 -16.64 -3.56 -5.52
N LEU A 23 -16.76 -2.38 -4.92
CA LEU A 23 -17.81 -1.39 -5.20
C LEU A 23 -17.21 0.02 -5.35
N SER A 24 -16.88 0.38 -6.60
CA SER A 24 -16.94 1.73 -7.19
C SER A 24 -16.50 2.95 -6.36
N GLN A 25 -15.35 2.92 -5.68
CA GLN A 25 -14.73 4.19 -5.25
C GLN A 25 -13.21 4.20 -5.43
N CYS A 26 -12.77 4.85 -6.50
CA CYS A 26 -11.37 5.17 -6.77
C CYS A 26 -11.00 6.51 -6.12
N ASN A 27 -10.89 6.55 -4.79
CA ASN A 27 -10.30 7.70 -4.12
C ASN A 27 -8.78 7.65 -4.30
N ALA A 28 -8.23 8.57 -5.09
CA ALA A 28 -6.80 8.76 -5.21
C ALA A 28 -6.32 9.78 -4.18
N VAL A 29 -5.43 9.38 -3.25
CA VAL A 29 -4.83 10.29 -2.27
C VAL A 29 -3.40 10.58 -2.67
N VAL A 30 -3.04 11.86 -2.81
CA VAL A 30 -1.65 12.27 -3.06
C VAL A 30 -0.96 12.50 -1.72
N VAL A 31 0.15 11.81 -1.52
CA VAL A 31 1.03 11.97 -0.37
C VAL A 31 2.37 12.50 -0.88
N VAL A 32 2.87 13.56 -0.26
CA VAL A 32 4.17 14.14 -0.59
C VAL A 32 5.16 13.75 0.50
N GLY A 33 6.30 13.18 0.10
CA GLY A 33 7.41 12.86 1.00
C GLY A 33 8.71 13.50 0.54
N THR A 34 9.67 13.65 1.43
CA THR A 34 11.01 14.15 1.09
C THR A 34 11.95 12.98 0.84
N LEU A 35 12.91 13.13 -0.07
CA LEU A 35 14.00 12.16 -0.24
C LEU A 35 14.75 11.93 1.09
N GLY A 36 14.94 10.66 1.47
CA GLY A 36 15.59 10.25 2.73
C GLY A 36 14.65 10.22 3.94
N ASP A 37 13.47 10.85 3.86
CA ASP A 37 12.51 10.86 4.97
C ASP A 37 11.68 9.56 5.03
N THR A 38 10.84 9.49 6.05
CA THR A 38 9.84 8.43 6.21
C THR A 38 8.46 8.99 5.89
N VAL A 39 7.68 8.23 5.11
CA VAL A 39 6.29 8.57 4.78
C VAL A 39 5.35 7.47 5.22
N GLN A 40 4.13 7.85 5.59
CA GLN A 40 3.05 6.93 5.88
C GLN A 40 1.93 7.12 4.87
N LEU A 41 1.52 6.03 4.23
CA LEU A 41 0.35 6.02 3.37
C LEU A 41 -0.93 5.92 4.22
N PRO A 42 -2.03 6.56 3.78
CA PRO A 42 -3.30 6.60 4.50
C PRO A 42 -3.78 5.23 4.98
N SER A 43 -4.40 5.24 6.16
CA SER A 43 -4.98 4.06 6.79
C SER A 43 -6.13 3.50 5.95
N PRO A 44 -6.15 2.18 5.67
CA PRO A 44 -7.32 1.54 5.09
C PRO A 44 -8.42 1.27 6.13
N ARG A 45 -8.14 1.33 7.44
CA ARG A 45 -9.20 1.28 8.47
C ARG A 45 -10.06 2.54 8.35
N GLY A 46 -11.33 2.35 8.02
CA GLY A 46 -12.29 3.40 7.63
C GLY A 46 -12.90 3.17 6.24
N LEU A 47 -12.27 2.34 5.41
CA LEU A 47 -12.79 1.98 4.08
C LEU A 47 -13.75 0.79 4.11
N SER A 48 -13.59 -0.11 5.08
CA SER A 48 -14.49 -1.23 5.31
C SER A 48 -14.56 -1.55 6.81
N PRO A 49 -15.74 -1.90 7.36
CA PRO A 49 -15.89 -2.34 8.74
C PRO A 49 -15.27 -3.72 8.99
N GLU A 50 -15.15 -4.57 7.96
CA GLU A 50 -14.64 -5.94 8.06
C GLU A 50 -13.44 -6.13 7.13
N ILE A 51 -12.24 -5.92 7.66
CA ILE A 51 -10.98 -6.11 6.93
C ILE A 51 -10.32 -7.40 7.42
N ASP A 52 -10.42 -8.48 6.63
CA ASP A 52 -9.71 -9.74 6.90
C ASP A 52 -8.30 -9.74 6.31
N SER A 53 -8.14 -9.03 5.19
CA SER A 53 -6.86 -8.87 4.50
C SER A 53 -6.68 -7.50 3.83
N VAL A 54 -5.43 -7.03 3.82
CA VAL A 54 -4.98 -5.83 3.12
C VAL A 54 -3.69 -6.15 2.40
N MET A 55 -3.66 -5.90 1.09
CA MET A 55 -2.47 -6.06 0.28
C MET A 55 -2.06 -4.71 -0.31
N TRP A 56 -0.79 -4.35 -0.07
CA TRP A 56 -0.13 -3.19 -0.62
C TRP A 56 0.71 -3.60 -1.82
N SER A 57 0.55 -2.90 -2.93
CA SER A 57 1.28 -3.16 -4.16
C SER A 57 1.67 -1.86 -4.86
N HIS A 58 2.73 -1.91 -5.65
CA HIS A 58 3.09 -0.83 -6.54
C HIS A 58 2.43 -1.05 -7.90
N THR A 59 1.66 -0.09 -8.39
CA THR A 59 0.76 -0.26 -9.54
C THR A 59 1.54 -0.46 -10.84
N SER A 60 2.60 0.31 -11.08
CA SER A 60 3.33 0.24 -12.36
C SER A 60 4.13 -1.05 -12.52
N THR A 61 4.60 -1.64 -11.42
CA THR A 61 5.39 -2.88 -11.44
C THR A 61 4.57 -4.11 -11.06
N ALA A 62 3.30 -3.92 -10.65
CA ALA A 62 2.47 -4.93 -9.99
C ALA A 62 3.16 -5.65 -8.81
N GLN A 63 4.23 -5.05 -8.26
CA GLN A 63 5.03 -5.67 -7.21
C GLN A 63 4.29 -5.56 -5.88
N LYS A 64 4.06 -6.70 -5.22
CA LYS A 64 3.58 -6.72 -3.84
C LYS A 64 4.65 -6.15 -2.91
N LEU A 65 4.23 -5.39 -1.91
CA LEU A 65 5.10 -4.80 -0.89
C LEU A 65 4.86 -5.45 0.46
N ALA A 66 3.59 -5.55 0.85
CA ALA A 66 3.19 -6.20 2.07
C ALA A 66 1.75 -6.72 1.98
N GLU A 67 1.48 -7.84 2.63
CA GLU A 67 0.13 -8.36 2.84
C GLU A 67 -0.09 -8.56 4.33
N TYR A 68 -1.13 -7.92 4.86
CA TYR A 68 -1.68 -8.23 6.16
C TYR A 68 -2.87 -9.17 5.98
N ARG A 69 -2.86 -10.32 6.67
CA ARG A 69 -3.96 -11.28 6.65
C ARG A 69 -4.04 -12.00 7.99
N LYS A 70 -5.24 -12.07 8.59
CA LYS A 70 -5.50 -12.83 9.83
C LYS A 70 -4.47 -12.57 10.95
N GLY A 71 -4.11 -11.31 11.17
CA GLY A 71 -3.17 -10.90 12.24
C GLY A 71 -1.69 -11.09 11.92
N LYS A 72 -1.34 -11.63 10.74
CA LYS A 72 0.05 -11.78 10.27
C LYS A 72 0.34 -10.78 9.16
N THR A 73 1.60 -10.37 9.07
CA THR A 73 2.09 -9.48 8.00
C THR A 73 3.23 -10.19 7.29
N GLU A 74 3.11 -10.31 5.97
CA GLU A 74 4.16 -10.77 5.08
C GLU A 74 4.69 -9.60 4.26
N TYR A 75 5.99 -9.57 4.01
CA TYR A 75 6.66 -8.53 3.24
C TYR A 75 7.28 -9.14 1.98
N TYR A 76 7.16 -8.42 0.87
CA TYR A 76 7.57 -8.88 -0.46
C TYR A 76 8.50 -7.86 -1.13
N GLY A 77 9.09 -8.27 -2.26
CA GLY A 77 10.03 -7.45 -3.03
C GLY A 77 11.48 -7.72 -2.65
N THR A 78 12.36 -6.76 -2.98
CA THR A 78 13.79 -6.87 -2.71
C THR A 78 14.09 -6.79 -1.21
N GLU A 79 15.22 -7.38 -0.79
CA GLU A 79 15.78 -7.26 0.56
C GLU A 79 15.80 -5.81 1.06
N GLU A 80 16.22 -4.86 0.20
CA GLU A 80 16.27 -3.44 0.53
C GLU A 80 14.88 -2.83 0.74
N MET A 81 13.90 -3.16 -0.11
CA MET A 81 12.54 -2.68 0.06
C MET A 81 11.93 -3.22 1.36
N ARG A 82 12.14 -4.50 1.64
CA ARG A 82 11.64 -5.15 2.86
C ARG A 82 12.19 -4.55 4.15
N LYS A 83 13.41 -4.01 4.14
CA LYS A 83 14.01 -3.32 5.30
C LYS A 83 13.43 -1.93 5.55
N ARG A 84 12.84 -1.31 4.53
CA ARG A 84 12.29 0.06 4.58
C ARG A 84 10.78 0.10 4.73
N VAL A 85 10.09 -0.97 4.36
CA VAL A 85 8.64 -1.09 4.45
C VAL A 85 8.23 -1.64 5.82
N THR A 86 7.22 -1.02 6.43
CA THR A 86 6.61 -1.51 7.68
C THR A 86 5.11 -1.32 7.63
N VAL A 87 4.34 -2.34 8.03
CA VAL A 87 2.89 -2.20 8.21
C VAL A 87 2.55 -2.08 9.69
N HIS A 88 1.90 -0.98 10.05
CA HIS A 88 1.42 -0.74 11.42
C HIS A 88 0.11 -1.48 11.63
N ARG A 89 0.08 -2.49 12.50
CA ARG A 89 -1.09 -3.40 12.66
C ARG A 89 -2.35 -2.72 13.20
N GLU A 90 -2.18 -1.65 13.98
CA GLU A 90 -3.28 -0.92 14.60
C GLU A 90 -4.17 -0.21 13.59
N ASN A 91 -3.57 0.40 12.56
CA ASN A 91 -4.29 1.17 11.54
C ASN A 91 -4.11 0.61 10.11
N LEU A 92 -3.32 -0.45 9.96
CA LEU A 92 -2.96 -1.08 8.68
C LEU A 92 -2.29 -0.12 7.68
N THR A 93 -1.68 0.96 8.19
CA THR A 93 -0.92 1.92 7.36
C THR A 93 0.39 1.31 6.88
N LEU A 94 0.76 1.64 5.64
CA LEU A 94 2.07 1.32 5.09
C LEU A 94 3.02 2.48 5.35
N GLN A 95 4.12 2.21 6.03
CA GLN A 95 5.23 3.13 6.18
C GLN A 95 6.37 2.73 5.24
N ILE A 96 6.97 3.72 4.58
CA ILE A 96 8.18 3.57 3.79
C ILE A 96 9.22 4.53 4.36
N SER A 97 10.31 4.01 4.91
CA SER A 97 11.44 4.80 5.40
C SER A 97 12.54 4.96 4.34
N ASP A 98 13.44 5.91 4.55
CA ASP A 98 14.55 6.22 3.63
C ASP A 98 14.03 6.34 2.19
N LEU A 99 13.12 7.31 1.97
CA LEU A 99 12.47 7.51 0.69
C LEU A 99 13.49 7.75 -0.43
N ARG A 100 13.33 7.02 -1.55
CA ARG A 100 14.19 7.10 -2.73
C ARG A 100 13.38 7.57 -3.92
N ARG A 101 14.06 8.13 -4.93
CA ARG A 101 13.39 8.54 -6.19
C ARG A 101 12.63 7.38 -6.85
N THR A 102 13.12 6.16 -6.71
CA THR A 102 12.50 4.93 -7.23
C THR A 102 11.20 4.55 -6.52
N ASP A 103 10.93 5.11 -5.34
CA ASP A 103 9.69 4.86 -4.58
C ASP A 103 8.56 5.82 -5.00
N THR A 104 8.80 6.69 -5.99
CA THR A 104 7.74 7.54 -6.55
C THR A 104 6.81 6.69 -7.40
N GLY A 105 5.51 6.84 -7.23
CA GLY A 105 4.55 6.15 -8.08
C GLY A 105 3.18 6.01 -7.47
N VAL A 106 2.39 5.14 -8.09
CA VAL A 106 1.03 4.83 -7.64
C VAL A 106 1.06 3.54 -6.84
N TYR A 107 0.67 3.61 -5.57
CA TYR A 107 0.51 2.49 -4.67
C TYR A 107 -0.95 2.07 -4.67
N ARG A 108 -1.22 0.77 -4.76
CA ARG A 108 -2.56 0.21 -4.71
C ARG A 108 -2.78 -0.56 -3.41
N ILE A 109 -3.92 -0.31 -2.80
CA ILE A 109 -4.47 -1.12 -1.71
C ILE A 109 -5.55 -2.03 -2.28
N SER A 110 -5.41 -3.33 -2.05
CA SER A 110 -6.48 -4.31 -2.22
C SER A 110 -6.97 -4.74 -0.85
N ILE A 111 -8.26 -4.54 -0.59
CA ILE A 111 -8.90 -4.95 0.67
C ILE A 111 -9.72 -6.19 0.38
N GLY A 112 -9.48 -7.27 1.13
CA GLY A 112 -10.30 -8.47 1.08
C GLY A 112 -11.18 -8.58 2.31
N SER A 113 -12.48 -8.69 2.09
CA SER A 113 -13.46 -9.03 3.14
C SER A 113 -13.72 -10.54 3.19
N LEU A 114 -14.29 -11.03 4.28
CA LEU A 114 -14.71 -12.43 4.40
C LEU A 114 -15.71 -12.82 3.30
N ALA A 115 -16.61 -11.92 2.90
CA ALA A 115 -17.58 -12.17 1.83
C ALA A 115 -16.91 -12.44 0.46
N ASP A 116 -15.84 -11.70 0.13
CA ASP A 116 -15.09 -11.89 -1.13
C ASP A 116 -14.37 -13.26 -1.16
N LEU A 117 -13.84 -13.71 -0.02
CA LEU A 117 -13.15 -15.01 0.10
C LEU A 117 -14.13 -16.21 0.06
N TYR A 118 -15.35 -16.04 0.59
CA TYR A 118 -16.41 -17.05 0.52
C TYR A 118 -16.97 -17.23 -0.90
N LEU A 119 -17.07 -16.15 -1.69
CA LEU A 119 -17.47 -16.26 -3.10
C LEU A 119 -16.37 -16.95 -3.93
N ASN A 120 -15.11 -16.62 -3.72
CA ASN A 120 -14.00 -17.17 -4.51
C ASN A 120 -13.68 -18.64 -4.22
N SER A 121 -14.21 -19.21 -3.14
CA SER A 121 -14.08 -20.64 -2.78
C SER A 121 -15.28 -21.50 -3.21
N ASN A 122 -16.40 -20.88 -3.63
CA ASN A 122 -17.62 -21.59 -4.04
C ASN A 122 -17.86 -21.60 -5.56
N TYR A 123 -17.08 -20.87 -6.36
CA TYR A 123 -17.07 -21.03 -7.82
C TYR A 123 -16.24 -22.27 -8.22
N SER A 124 -16.85 -23.45 -8.07
CA SER A 124 -16.46 -24.64 -8.83
C SER A 124 -16.87 -24.43 -10.30
N PRO A 125 -16.13 -24.94 -11.30
CA PRO A 125 -16.54 -24.83 -12.70
C PRO A 125 -17.93 -25.46 -12.87
N LEU A 126 -18.84 -24.71 -13.49
CA LEU A 126 -20.19 -25.16 -13.81
C LEU A 126 -20.12 -26.53 -14.52
N PRO A 127 -21.00 -27.49 -14.21
CA PRO A 127 -21.10 -28.70 -15.00
C PRO A 127 -21.45 -28.33 -16.44
N ASN A 128 -20.58 -28.70 -17.38
CA ASN A 128 -20.84 -28.55 -18.80
C ASN A 128 -22.09 -29.35 -19.16
N PHE A 129 -23.09 -28.68 -19.74
CA PHE A 129 -24.15 -29.30 -20.53
C PHE A 129 -24.57 -28.33 -21.65
N PRO A 130 -25.03 -28.84 -22.81
CA PRO A 130 -25.24 -30.24 -23.18
C PRO A 130 -24.14 -30.84 -24.08
#